data_AF-A0A2D0QIF5-F1
#
_entry.id   AF-A0A2D0QIF5-F1
#
_cell.length_a   1.000
_cell.length_b   1.000
_cell.length_c   1.000
_cell.angle_alpha   90.00
_cell.angle_beta   90.00
_cell.angle_gamma   90.00
#
_symmetry.space_group_name_H-M   'P 1'
#
loop_
_entity.id
_entity.type
_entity.pdbx_description
1 polymer ?
#
loop_
_entity_poly.entity_id
_entity_poly.type
_entity_poly.pdbx_seq_one_letter_code
_entity_poly.pdbx_strand_id
1 'polypeptide(L)'
;SAQGRLFSYPDTHRHRLGANYLQLPVNCPYRARVANYQRDGPMCVTDNQGGVPNYYPNSFSAPDCQPRFMESKFRVSPDVGRYNSSDDDNVTQVRTFFTTVLNETERERLCQNMAGHLKGAQLFIQKRMVQHLMAVHQDYGSRVQALLDKYNAEGQKNSLHVYKKGGSSAVVASSKI
;
A
#
# COMPACT_ATOMS: atom_id res chain seq x y z
N SER A 1 4.59 2.49 -0.86
CA SER A 1 5.27 3.80 -0.96
C SER A 1 4.66 4.63 -2.09
N ALA A 2 4.88 5.95 -2.12
CA ALA A 2 4.42 6.81 -3.21
C ALA A 2 5.06 6.42 -4.56
N GLN A 3 6.33 6.00 -4.53
CA GLN A 3 7.11 5.58 -5.68
C GLN A 3 6.50 4.37 -6.40
N GLY A 4 6.03 3.36 -5.65
CA GLY A 4 5.38 2.19 -6.26
C GLY A 4 4.09 2.55 -7.00
N ARG A 5 3.31 3.49 -6.45
CA ARG A 5 2.02 3.91 -7.03
C ARG A 5 2.17 4.62 -8.38
N LEU A 6 3.33 5.24 -8.64
CA LEU A 6 3.63 5.89 -9.92
C LEU A 6 3.57 4.89 -11.09
N PHE A 7 4.00 3.64 -10.85
CA PHE A 7 3.91 2.56 -11.82
C PHE A 7 2.55 1.85 -11.77
N SER A 8 2.07 1.48 -10.57
CA SER A 8 0.92 0.59 -10.42
C SER A 8 -0.39 1.15 -11.00
N TYR A 9 -0.62 2.47 -10.91
CA TYR A 9 -1.88 3.04 -11.39
C TYR A 9 -2.01 3.06 -12.91
N PRO A 10 -1.05 3.61 -13.68
CA PRO A 10 -1.13 3.51 -15.14
C PRO A 10 -1.18 2.05 -15.63
N ASP A 11 -0.44 1.15 -14.99
CA ASP A 11 -0.46 -0.28 -15.33
C ASP A 11 -1.87 -0.90 -15.19
N THR A 12 -2.48 -0.78 -14.01
CA THR A 12 -3.82 -1.33 -13.77
C THR A 12 -4.90 -0.62 -14.59
N HIS A 13 -4.75 0.67 -14.90
CA HIS A 13 -5.68 1.39 -15.77
C HIS A 13 -5.64 0.85 -17.21
N ARG A 14 -4.45 0.56 -17.75
CA ARG A 14 -4.34 -0.05 -19.08
C ARG A 14 -5.00 -1.41 -19.15
N HIS A 15 -4.86 -2.22 -18.10
CA HIS A 15 -5.52 -3.52 -18.04
C HIS A 15 -7.04 -3.39 -17.89
N ARG A 16 -7.51 -2.58 -16.93
CA ARG A 16 -8.92 -2.52 -16.55
C ARG A 16 -9.80 -1.73 -17.52
N LEU A 17 -9.27 -0.66 -18.11
CA LEU A 17 -10.02 0.28 -18.97
C LEU A 17 -9.55 0.24 -20.44
N GLY A 18 -8.39 -0.36 -20.72
CA GLY A 18 -7.78 -0.41 -22.04
C GLY A 18 -6.62 0.58 -22.21
N ALA A 19 -5.81 0.35 -23.26
CA ALA A 19 -4.61 1.14 -23.52
C ALA A 19 -4.88 2.65 -23.66
N ASN A 20 -6.01 3.00 -24.30
CA ASN A 20 -6.44 4.38 -24.54
C ASN A 20 -7.38 4.94 -23.46
N TYR A 21 -7.31 4.46 -22.22
CA TYR A 21 -8.20 4.90 -21.12
C TYR A 21 -8.20 6.41 -20.85
N LEU A 22 -7.12 7.12 -21.23
CA LEU A 22 -7.01 8.58 -21.13
C LEU A 22 -7.91 9.33 -22.12
N GLN A 23 -8.42 8.65 -23.17
CA GLN A 23 -9.36 9.24 -24.12
C GLN A 23 -10.81 9.24 -23.61
N LEU A 24 -11.11 8.54 -22.50
CA LEU A 24 -12.43 8.57 -21.88
C LEU A 24 -12.76 10.01 -21.42
N PRO A 25 -13.99 10.53 -21.63
CA PRO A 25 -14.31 11.93 -21.36
C PRO A 25 -13.95 12.42 -19.95
N VAL A 26 -14.14 11.59 -18.93
CA VAL A 26 -13.81 11.92 -17.54
C VAL A 26 -12.30 11.93 -17.23
N ASN A 27 -11.51 11.17 -18.01
CA ASN A 27 -10.06 11.07 -17.84
C ASN A 27 -9.30 12.01 -18.78
N CYS A 28 -9.97 12.52 -19.81
CA CYS A 28 -9.35 13.35 -20.83
C CYS A 28 -8.92 14.70 -20.23
N PRO A 29 -7.66 15.12 -20.45
CA PRO A 29 -7.17 16.42 -19.99
C PRO A 29 -7.70 17.56 -20.87
N TYR A 30 -9.02 17.76 -20.89
CA TYR A 30 -9.71 18.67 -21.82
C TYR A 30 -9.29 20.15 -21.76
N ARG A 31 -8.62 20.57 -20.68
CA ARG A 31 -8.05 21.92 -20.52
C ARG A 31 -6.64 22.08 -21.07
N ALA A 32 -6.03 21.00 -21.58
CA ALA A 32 -4.70 21.01 -22.16
C ALA A 32 -4.77 20.50 -23.60
N ARG A 33 -3.83 20.98 -24.43
CA ARG A 33 -3.62 20.40 -25.77
C ARG A 33 -2.67 19.23 -25.65
N VAL A 34 -3.19 18.01 -25.81
CA VAL A 34 -2.36 16.80 -25.89
C VAL A 34 -1.71 16.74 -27.27
N ALA A 35 -0.39 16.82 -27.32
CA ALA A 35 0.40 16.72 -28.54
C ALA A 35 1.69 15.96 -28.24
N ASN A 36 1.82 14.75 -28.78
CA ASN A 36 2.94 13.85 -28.50
C ASN A 36 3.12 12.83 -29.65
N TYR A 37 3.97 11.84 -29.42
CA TYR A 37 4.34 10.82 -30.42
C TYR A 37 3.65 9.47 -30.20
N GLN A 38 2.72 9.36 -29.25
CA GLN A 38 1.94 8.13 -29.04
C GLN A 38 0.85 8.01 -30.11
N ARG A 39 0.65 6.80 -30.63
CA ARG A 39 -0.32 6.48 -31.68
C ARG A 39 -1.01 5.14 -31.40
N ASP A 40 -2.16 4.96 -32.03
CA ASP A 40 -2.90 3.70 -32.15
C ASP A 40 -3.38 3.13 -30.80
N GLY A 41 -3.42 1.81 -30.69
CA GLY A 41 -4.01 1.09 -29.56
C GLY A 41 -5.51 0.82 -29.72
N PRO A 42 -6.03 -0.19 -29.01
CA PRO A 42 -7.45 -0.54 -29.07
C PRO A 42 -8.33 0.65 -28.65
N MET A 43 -9.50 0.77 -29.28
CA MET A 43 -10.50 1.82 -29.01
C MET A 43 -9.91 3.24 -29.08
N CYS A 44 -9.08 3.52 -30.09
CA CYS A 44 -8.70 4.90 -30.41
C CYS A 44 -9.93 5.64 -30.97
N VAL A 45 -10.48 6.58 -30.19
CA VAL A 45 -11.73 7.30 -30.49
C VAL A 45 -11.52 8.72 -30.99
N THR A 46 -10.29 9.23 -30.95
CA THR A 46 -9.89 10.51 -31.56
C THR A 46 -9.38 10.32 -32.99
N ASP A 47 -9.00 11.40 -33.65
CA ASP A 47 -8.34 11.40 -34.97
C ASP A 47 -6.90 10.83 -34.95
N ASN A 48 -6.46 10.25 -33.82
CA ASN A 48 -5.11 9.70 -33.61
C ASN A 48 -3.98 10.71 -33.93
N GLN A 49 -4.22 12.02 -33.73
CA GLN A 49 -3.30 13.12 -34.06
C GLN A 49 -3.01 13.28 -35.56
N GLY A 50 -3.84 12.68 -36.44
CA GLY A 50 -3.78 12.84 -37.89
C GLY A 50 -2.43 12.47 -38.51
N GLY A 51 -2.03 13.20 -39.56
CA GLY A 51 -0.78 12.97 -40.31
C GLY A 51 0.48 13.60 -39.69
N VAL A 52 0.44 14.01 -38.42
CA VAL A 52 1.61 14.61 -37.75
C VAL A 52 2.71 13.55 -37.58
N PRO A 53 4.00 13.89 -37.85
CA PRO A 53 5.12 12.97 -37.63
C PRO A 53 5.06 12.26 -36.27
N ASN A 54 5.25 10.95 -36.27
CA ASN A 54 5.10 10.07 -35.10
C ASN A 54 6.45 9.68 -34.45
N TYR A 55 7.53 10.38 -34.79
CA TYR A 55 8.87 10.15 -34.24
C TYR A 55 9.53 11.44 -33.76
N TYR A 56 10.40 11.32 -32.75
CA TYR A 56 11.17 12.42 -32.16
C TYR A 56 12.63 12.00 -31.95
N PRO A 57 13.62 12.86 -32.27
CA PRO A 57 13.48 14.18 -32.88
C PRO A 57 13.08 14.12 -34.37
N ASN A 58 12.53 15.19 -34.93
CA ASN A 58 12.17 15.30 -36.35
C ASN A 58 12.41 16.71 -36.91
N SER A 59 12.38 16.85 -38.24
CA SER A 59 12.63 18.09 -38.98
C SER A 59 11.37 18.74 -39.56
N PHE A 60 10.19 18.34 -39.07
CA PHE A 60 8.89 18.67 -39.67
C PHE A 60 7.97 19.44 -38.71
N SER A 61 8.55 20.16 -37.74
CA SER A 61 7.84 21.03 -36.79
C SER A 61 6.77 20.33 -35.94
N ALA A 62 6.93 19.02 -35.67
CA ALA A 62 6.06 18.31 -34.74
C ALA A 62 6.35 18.70 -33.27
N PRO A 63 5.54 18.28 -32.28
CA PRO A 63 5.64 18.75 -30.90
C PRO A 63 7.03 18.61 -30.26
N ASP A 64 7.51 19.64 -29.59
CA ASP A 64 8.83 19.66 -28.95
C ASP A 64 8.75 19.70 -27.41
N CYS A 65 9.81 19.25 -26.75
CA CYS A 65 9.97 19.32 -25.30
C CYS A 65 10.12 20.78 -24.84
N GLN A 66 9.54 21.12 -23.68
CA GLN A 66 9.61 22.47 -23.12
C GLN A 66 10.56 22.49 -21.91
N PRO A 67 11.78 23.06 -22.00
CA PRO A 67 12.76 23.06 -20.91
C PRO A 67 12.29 23.73 -19.62
N ARG A 68 11.29 24.62 -19.69
CA ARG A 68 10.71 25.29 -18.51
C ARG A 68 9.98 24.35 -17.54
N PHE A 69 9.65 23.12 -17.96
CA PHE A 69 8.93 22.14 -17.14
C PHE A 69 9.82 20.98 -16.65
N MET A 70 11.14 21.14 -16.71
CA MET A 70 12.08 20.16 -16.17
C MET A 70 11.89 19.96 -14.66
N GLU A 71 12.05 18.72 -14.20
CA GLU A 71 11.95 18.39 -12.78
C GLU A 71 13.10 19.02 -11.97
N SER A 72 12.83 19.27 -10.69
CA SER A 72 13.85 19.73 -9.76
C SER A 72 14.93 18.67 -9.55
N LYS A 73 16.20 19.10 -9.55
CA LYS A 73 17.35 18.23 -9.30
C LYS A 73 17.59 18.11 -7.80
N PHE A 74 17.81 16.89 -7.32
CA PHE A 74 18.20 16.61 -5.93
C PHE A 74 19.34 15.59 -5.88
N ARG A 75 20.15 15.64 -4.83
CA ARG A 75 21.27 14.72 -4.61
C ARG A 75 20.80 13.55 -3.75
N VAL A 76 21.33 12.36 -4.05
CA VAL A 76 21.07 11.13 -3.28
C VAL A 76 22.41 10.46 -3.00
N SER A 77 22.57 9.98 -1.77
CA SER A 77 23.69 9.14 -1.30
C SER A 77 23.09 8.25 -0.24
N PRO A 78 22.83 6.97 -0.57
CA PRO A 78 23.76 5.87 -0.25
C PRO A 78 23.77 4.79 -1.36
N ASP A 79 24.35 3.61 -1.09
CA ASP A 79 24.38 2.49 -2.04
C ASP A 79 22.99 2.05 -2.52
N VAL A 80 22.93 1.43 -3.69
CA VAL A 80 21.69 0.84 -4.18
C VAL A 80 21.45 -0.47 -3.45
N GLY A 81 20.44 -0.49 -2.57
CA GLY A 81 20.10 -1.66 -1.76
C GLY A 81 18.62 -1.71 -1.34
N ARG A 82 18.22 -2.86 -0.80
CA ARG A 82 16.90 -3.04 -0.17
C ARG A 82 17.03 -2.73 1.32
N TYR A 83 16.87 -1.46 1.68
CA TYR A 83 16.90 -1.03 3.06
C TYR A 83 15.66 -1.54 3.81
N ASN A 84 15.88 -2.14 4.98
CA ASN A 84 14.80 -2.52 5.87
C ASN A 84 14.33 -1.28 6.64
N SER A 85 13.02 -1.08 6.73
CA SER A 85 12.38 0.01 7.47
C SER A 85 11.44 -0.52 8.56
N SER A 86 11.61 -1.79 8.97
CA SER A 86 10.73 -2.43 9.96
C SER A 86 10.96 -1.90 11.38
N ASP A 87 12.16 -1.40 11.64
CA ASP A 87 12.64 -0.86 12.92
C ASP A 87 12.46 0.65 13.05
N ASP A 88 11.86 1.30 12.05
CA ASP A 88 11.39 2.68 12.16
C ASP A 88 10.42 2.84 13.35
N ASP A 89 10.25 4.09 13.82
CA ASP A 89 9.34 4.38 14.92
C ASP A 89 7.88 4.15 14.54
N ASN A 90 7.34 3.04 15.05
CA ASN A 90 5.97 2.60 14.81
C ASN A 90 5.00 2.96 15.94
N VAL A 91 5.45 3.62 17.02
CA VAL A 91 4.65 3.78 18.26
C VAL A 91 4.43 5.22 18.69
N THR A 92 5.37 6.14 18.46
CA THR A 92 5.28 7.49 19.04
C THR A 92 4.08 8.27 18.52
N GLN A 93 3.87 8.31 17.21
CA GLN A 93 2.71 9.02 16.64
C GLN A 93 1.37 8.37 17.04
N VAL A 94 1.33 7.04 17.14
CA VAL A 94 0.13 6.30 17.55
C VAL A 94 -0.19 6.56 19.03
N ARG A 95 0.84 6.66 19.87
CA ARG A 95 0.70 7.04 21.28
C ARG A 95 0.09 8.43 21.38
N THR A 96 0.65 9.42 20.67
CA THR A 96 0.11 10.79 20.64
C THR A 96 -1.35 10.81 20.18
N PHE A 97 -1.70 10.04 19.15
CA PHE A 97 -3.09 9.90 18.72
C PHE A 97 -3.97 9.39 19.87
N PHE A 98 -3.59 8.29 20.53
CA PHE A 98 -4.37 7.69 21.60
C PHE A 98 -4.49 8.57 22.86
N THR A 99 -3.39 9.19 23.28
CA THR A 99 -3.33 9.94 24.55
C THR A 99 -3.81 11.37 24.43
N THR A 100 -3.52 12.03 23.30
CA THR A 100 -3.65 13.48 23.16
C THR A 100 -4.74 13.89 22.18
N VAL A 101 -4.95 13.12 21.10
CA VAL A 101 -5.98 13.45 20.11
C VAL A 101 -7.35 12.93 20.54
N LEU A 102 -7.42 11.70 21.05
CA LEU A 102 -8.68 11.09 21.47
C LEU A 102 -9.10 11.53 22.87
N ASN A 103 -10.41 11.71 23.06
CA ASN A 103 -11.00 11.77 24.38
C ASN A 103 -11.31 10.35 24.93
N GLU A 104 -11.79 10.30 26.18
CA GLU A 104 -12.00 9.01 26.87
C GLU A 104 -13.06 8.12 26.23
N THR A 105 -14.19 8.71 25.81
CA THR A 105 -15.27 7.95 25.15
C THR A 105 -14.84 7.42 23.77
N GLU A 106 -13.96 8.15 23.08
CA GLU A 106 -13.38 7.70 21.81
C GLU A 106 -12.36 6.59 22.01
N ARG A 107 -11.50 6.69 23.04
CA ARG A 107 -10.60 5.59 23.41
C ARG A 107 -11.35 4.32 23.75
N GLU A 108 -12.46 4.43 24.49
CA GLU A 108 -13.31 3.29 24.82
C GLU A 108 -13.87 2.64 23.55
N ARG A 109 -14.52 3.41 22.67
CA ARG A 109 -15.07 2.91 21.40
C ARG A 109 -13.98 2.32 20.49
N LEU A 110 -12.79 2.91 20.44
CA LEU A 110 -11.65 2.38 19.72
C LEU A 110 -11.26 0.99 20.23
N CYS A 111 -11.16 0.82 21.55
CA CYS A 111 -10.85 -0.46 22.18
C CYS A 111 -11.96 -1.50 21.92
N GLN A 112 -13.23 -1.10 22.03
CA GLN A 112 -14.39 -1.95 21.75
C GLN A 112 -14.43 -2.43 20.29
N ASN A 113 -14.22 -1.52 19.33
CA ASN A 113 -14.17 -1.86 17.91
C ASN A 113 -13.03 -2.83 17.61
N MET A 114 -11.85 -2.58 18.19
CA MET A 114 -10.68 -3.42 17.99
C MET A 114 -10.88 -4.83 18.56
N ALA A 115 -11.30 -4.94 19.82
CA ALA A 115 -11.57 -6.24 20.45
C ALA A 115 -12.73 -6.96 19.76
N GLY A 116 -13.77 -6.23 19.38
CA GLY A 116 -14.95 -6.77 18.70
C GLY A 116 -14.63 -7.42 17.35
N HIS A 117 -13.67 -6.89 16.60
CA HIS A 117 -13.16 -7.52 15.38
C HIS A 117 -12.14 -8.63 15.67
N LEU A 118 -11.23 -8.40 16.62
CA LEU A 118 -10.10 -9.28 16.88
C LEU A 118 -10.48 -10.58 17.60
N LYS A 119 -11.62 -10.64 18.30
CA LYS A 119 -12.08 -11.84 19.04
C LYS A 119 -12.20 -13.11 18.20
N GLY A 120 -12.40 -12.99 16.89
CA GLY A 120 -12.49 -14.14 15.97
C GLY A 120 -11.13 -14.71 15.55
N ALA A 121 -10.02 -14.02 15.84
CA ALA A 121 -8.68 -14.48 15.52
C ALA A 121 -8.19 -15.53 16.53
N GLN A 122 -7.23 -16.35 16.13
CA GLN A 122 -6.60 -17.32 17.03
C GLN A 122 -5.89 -16.61 18.19
N LEU A 123 -5.88 -17.22 19.38
CA LEU A 123 -5.36 -16.62 20.62
C LEU A 123 -3.93 -16.08 20.49
N PHE A 124 -3.05 -16.75 19.75
CA PHE A 124 -1.68 -16.26 19.57
C PHE A 124 -1.60 -14.97 18.73
N ILE A 125 -2.54 -14.77 17.80
CA ILE A 125 -2.66 -13.54 17.01
C ILE A 125 -3.19 -12.42 17.90
N GLN A 126 -4.23 -12.71 18.70
CA GLN A 126 -4.77 -11.77 19.68
C GLN A 126 -3.66 -11.28 20.63
N LYS A 127 -2.89 -12.22 21.21
CA LYS A 127 -1.76 -11.92 22.10
C LYS A 127 -0.71 -11.04 21.43
N ARG A 128 -0.34 -11.33 20.18
CA ARG A 128 0.64 -10.51 19.43
C ARG A 128 0.12 -9.09 19.21
N MET A 129 -1.14 -8.93 18.85
CA MET A 129 -1.73 -7.60 18.66
C MET A 129 -1.75 -6.81 19.97
N VAL A 130 -2.15 -7.43 21.08
CA VAL A 130 -2.11 -6.78 22.40
C VAL A 130 -0.69 -6.33 22.77
N GLN A 131 0.34 -7.13 22.47
CA GLN A 131 1.74 -6.74 22.69
C GLN A 131 2.12 -5.48 21.89
N HIS A 132 1.69 -5.37 20.62
CA HIS A 132 1.89 -4.15 19.84
C HIS A 132 1.17 -2.93 20.45
N LEU A 133 -0.06 -3.12 20.95
CA LEU A 133 -0.81 -2.05 21.61
C LEU A 133 -0.18 -1.63 22.94
N MET A 134 0.37 -2.56 23.72
CA MET A 134 1.12 -2.25 24.94
C MET A 134 2.40 -1.46 24.63
N ALA A 135 3.09 -1.76 23.53
CA ALA A 135 4.23 -0.97 23.07
C ALA A 135 3.83 0.47 22.70
N VAL A 136 2.60 0.66 22.19
CA VAL A 136 2.02 1.99 21.99
C VAL A 136 1.69 2.63 23.34
N HIS A 137 0.84 2.05 24.17
CA HIS A 137 0.51 2.56 25.50
C HIS A 137 -0.09 1.45 26.38
N GLN A 138 0.31 1.39 27.65
CA GLN A 138 -0.11 0.32 28.57
C GLN A 138 -1.64 0.20 28.69
N ASP A 139 -2.33 1.33 28.88
CA ASP A 139 -3.80 1.35 28.96
C ASP A 139 -4.47 0.86 27.68
N TYR A 140 -3.90 1.16 26.51
CA TYR A 140 -4.49 0.76 25.23
C TYR A 140 -4.48 -0.76 25.11
N GLY A 141 -3.32 -1.39 25.36
CA GLY A 141 -3.21 -2.85 25.37
C GLY A 141 -4.09 -3.49 26.44
N SER A 142 -4.11 -2.93 27.65
CA SER A 142 -4.83 -3.52 28.80
C SER A 142 -6.36 -3.50 28.60
N ARG A 143 -6.91 -2.41 28.06
CA ARG A 143 -8.34 -2.29 27.75
C ARG A 143 -8.78 -3.28 26.68
N VAL A 144 -7.98 -3.44 25.62
CA VAL A 144 -8.27 -4.42 24.56
C VAL A 144 -8.15 -5.85 25.08
N GLN A 145 -7.13 -6.16 25.88
CA GLN A 145 -6.97 -7.48 26.51
C GLN A 145 -8.19 -7.85 27.37
N ALA A 146 -8.64 -6.95 28.24
CA ALA A 146 -9.79 -7.22 29.11
C ALA A 146 -11.07 -7.53 28.33
N LEU A 147 -11.31 -6.82 27.21
CA LEU A 147 -12.45 -7.07 26.33
C LEU A 147 -12.32 -8.41 25.60
N LEU A 148 -11.11 -8.76 25.14
CA LEU A 148 -10.85 -10.05 24.50
C LEU A 148 -11.03 -11.21 25.48
N ASP A 149 -10.58 -11.06 26.72
CA ASP A 149 -10.75 -12.09 27.76
C ASP A 149 -12.24 -12.36 28.01
N LYS A 150 -13.05 -11.29 28.06
CA LYS A 150 -14.52 -11.39 28.14
C LYS A 150 -15.08 -12.16 26.93
N TYR A 151 -14.73 -11.76 25.70
CA TYR A 151 -15.24 -12.43 24.50
C TYR A 151 -14.78 -13.88 24.36
N ASN A 152 -13.55 -14.20 24.74
CA ASN A 152 -13.00 -15.55 24.67
C ASN A 152 -13.63 -16.47 25.72
N ALA A 153 -13.95 -15.94 26.90
CA ALA A 153 -14.69 -16.67 27.93
C ALA A 153 -16.13 -16.96 27.49
N GLU A 154 -16.80 -15.98 26.87
CA GLU A 154 -18.15 -16.14 26.30
C GLU A 154 -18.16 -17.09 25.06
N GLY A 155 -17.05 -17.17 24.33
CA GLY A 155 -16.92 -17.87 23.05
C GLY A 155 -16.57 -19.37 23.10
N GLN A 156 -16.45 -19.99 24.27
CA GLN A 156 -16.18 -21.43 24.36
C GLN A 156 -17.40 -22.30 23.98
N LYS A 157 -17.71 -22.40 22.68
CA LYS A 157 -18.50 -23.49 22.07
C LYS A 157 -18.19 -23.71 20.57
N ASN A 158 -16.94 -23.78 20.13
CA ASN A 158 -16.56 -24.57 18.94
C ASN A 158 -15.03 -24.61 18.72
N SER A 159 -14.44 -25.76 19.01
CA SER A 159 -13.03 -26.08 18.81
C SER A 159 -12.67 -26.02 17.32
N LEU A 160 -11.93 -25.00 16.88
CA LEU A 160 -11.41 -24.90 15.51
C LEU A 160 -10.01 -25.51 15.42
N HIS A 161 -9.83 -26.34 14.39
CA HIS A 161 -8.64 -27.14 14.10
C HIS A 161 -7.41 -26.25 13.82
N VAL A 162 -6.34 -26.41 14.62
CA VAL A 162 -5.08 -25.69 14.44
C VAL A 162 -4.17 -26.51 13.52
N TYR A 163 -3.93 -26.01 12.30
CA TYR A 163 -2.89 -26.57 11.43
C TYR A 163 -1.50 -26.15 11.94
N LYS A 164 -0.75 -27.11 12.49
CA LYS A 164 0.69 -26.95 12.74
C LYS A 164 1.45 -27.06 11.41
N LYS A 165 2.25 -26.05 11.08
CA LYS A 165 3.23 -26.11 9.98
C LYS A 165 4.28 -27.17 10.33
N GLY A 166 4.37 -28.25 9.55
CA GLY A 166 5.38 -29.29 9.71
C GLY A 166 6.79 -28.70 9.62
N GLY A 167 7.66 -29.08 10.54
CA GLY A 167 9.06 -28.65 10.55
C GLY A 167 9.78 -29.10 9.28
N SER A 168 10.51 -28.19 8.66
CA SER A 168 11.43 -28.53 7.57
C SER A 168 12.52 -29.45 8.11
N SER A 169 12.54 -30.70 7.67
CA SER A 169 13.70 -31.56 7.82
C SER A 169 14.89 -30.93 7.09
N ALA A 170 15.94 -30.60 7.83
CA ALA A 170 17.22 -30.22 7.28
C ALA A 170 17.79 -31.41 6.49
N VAL A 171 17.94 -31.24 5.17
CA VAL A 171 18.72 -32.17 4.35
C VAL A 171 20.18 -31.89 4.64
N VAL A 172 20.83 -32.81 5.36
CA VAL A 172 22.28 -32.83 5.56
C VAL A 172 22.92 -33.13 4.20
N ALA A 173 23.63 -32.16 3.63
CA ALA A 173 24.51 -32.39 2.50
C ALA A 173 25.71 -33.22 2.99
N SER A 174 25.78 -34.47 2.54
CA SER A 174 26.94 -35.34 2.77
C SER A 174 27.96 -35.10 1.65
N SER A 175 29.11 -34.55 2.01
CA SER A 175 30.28 -34.43 1.14
C SER A 175 30.89 -35.81 0.92
N LYS A 176 31.03 -36.25 -0.34
CA LYS A 176 32.01 -37.28 -0.75
C LYS A 176 32.54 -37.04 -2.17
N ILE A 177 33.87 -36.86 -2.19
CA ILE A 177 34.89 -36.97 -3.24
C ILE A 177 34.85 -35.92 -4.35
#